data_AF-A0A967IFI9-F1
#
_entry.id   AF-A0A967IFI9-F1
#
_cell.length_a   1.000
_cell.length_b   1.000
_cell.length_c   1.000
_cell.angle_alpha   90.00
_cell.angle_beta   90.00
_cell.angle_gamma   90.00
#
_symmetry.space_group_name_H-M   'P 1'
#
loop_
_entity.id
_entity.type
_entity.pdbx_description
1 polymer ?
#
loop_
_entity_poly.entity_id
_entity_poly.type
_entity_poly.pdbx_seq_one_letter_code
_entity_poly.pdbx_strand_id
1 'polypeptide(L)'
;MQDWQEQLAQALTSVEELAGRFGVDPAPLRETAARYPLRVTPHYLGMIEAPGDAIWRQCVPDSAELQDDARLCADPLAESHHSPVAGVVHRHRDRALLLVAGACPTLCRFCFRKGRLDTGAFDLPPSQFDEAIAYLEATPQIREVILTGGEPLLLGDERLGDILAALGRIAHIDLVRIHTRVPVVLPARMTDDLVDLLRGSAPLYLMIHVNHPRELTAEFAD
;
A
#
# COMPACT_ATOMS: atom_id res chain seq x y z
N MET A 1 19.86 -4.79 -9.14
CA MET A 1 18.41 -4.75 -8.91
C MET A 1 18.12 -5.91 -7.98
N GLN A 2 17.43 -5.68 -6.85
CA GLN A 2 17.07 -6.76 -5.92
C GLN A 2 15.88 -7.56 -6.49
N ASP A 3 15.71 -8.82 -6.11
CA ASP A 3 14.66 -9.72 -6.63
C ASP A 3 13.26 -9.11 -6.56
N TRP A 4 12.90 -8.47 -5.46
CA TRP A 4 11.59 -7.82 -5.34
C TRP A 4 11.35 -6.69 -6.36
N GLN A 5 12.41 -5.99 -6.78
CA GLN A 5 12.33 -4.94 -7.79
C GLN A 5 12.10 -5.55 -9.18
N GLU A 6 12.69 -6.72 -9.44
CA GLU A 6 12.46 -7.51 -10.65
C GLU A 6 11.02 -8.01 -10.70
N GLN A 7 10.52 -8.61 -9.61
CA GLN A 7 9.13 -9.04 -9.50
C GLN A 7 8.14 -7.89 -9.64
N LEU A 8 8.46 -6.72 -9.09
CA LEU A 8 7.65 -5.51 -9.26
C LEU A 8 7.63 -5.03 -10.72
N ALA A 9 8.78 -5.04 -11.41
CA ALA A 9 8.89 -4.69 -12.82
C ALA A 9 8.17 -5.68 -13.74
N GLN A 10 8.07 -6.94 -13.32
CA GLN A 10 7.34 -8.01 -14.01
C GLN A 10 5.86 -8.10 -13.62
N ALA A 11 5.33 -7.14 -12.85
CA ALA A 11 3.93 -7.15 -12.48
C ALA A 11 3.03 -7.13 -13.72
N LEU A 12 2.05 -8.03 -13.73
CA LEU A 12 1.06 -8.14 -14.78
C LEU A 12 0.16 -6.90 -14.78
N THR A 13 0.19 -6.13 -15.87
CA THR A 13 -0.65 -4.93 -16.06
C THR A 13 -1.55 -5.01 -17.30
N SER A 14 -1.36 -6.00 -18.18
CA SER A 14 -2.19 -6.21 -19.37
C SER A 14 -3.39 -7.10 -19.07
N VAL A 15 -4.58 -6.62 -19.45
CA VAL A 15 -5.82 -7.41 -19.41
C VAL A 15 -5.77 -8.55 -20.41
N GLU A 16 -5.18 -8.33 -21.58
CA GLU A 16 -5.05 -9.33 -22.65
C GLU A 16 -4.18 -10.50 -22.20
N GLU A 17 -3.05 -10.21 -21.54
CA GLU A 17 -2.17 -11.24 -21.01
C GLU A 17 -2.84 -12.03 -19.89
N LEU A 18 -3.55 -11.35 -18.96
CA LEU A 18 -4.36 -12.01 -17.93
C LEU A 18 -5.40 -12.95 -18.56
N ALA A 19 -6.15 -12.44 -19.54
CA ALA A 19 -7.22 -13.16 -20.20
C ALA A 19 -6.70 -14.39 -20.95
N GLY A 20 -5.57 -14.25 -21.66
CA GLY A 20 -4.90 -15.36 -22.33
C GLY A 20 -4.42 -16.43 -21.36
N ARG A 21 -3.86 -16.03 -20.20
CA ARG A 21 -3.38 -16.96 -19.17
C ARG A 21 -4.49 -17.81 -18.56
N PHE A 22 -5.67 -17.22 -18.32
CA PHE A 22 -6.77 -17.88 -17.61
C PHE A 22 -7.94 -18.30 -18.52
N GLY A 23 -7.86 -18.06 -19.83
CA GLY A 23 -8.89 -18.43 -20.79
C GLY A 23 -10.22 -17.70 -20.59
N VAL A 24 -10.20 -16.43 -20.18
CA VAL A 24 -11.40 -15.61 -19.95
C VAL A 24 -11.58 -14.56 -21.03
N ASP A 25 -12.79 -13.99 -21.16
CA ASP A 25 -13.03 -12.88 -22.07
C ASP A 25 -12.39 -11.58 -21.53
N PRO A 26 -11.46 -10.94 -22.27
CA PRO A 26 -10.88 -9.66 -21.86
C PRO A 26 -11.86 -8.47 -21.93
N ALA A 27 -12.97 -8.57 -22.68
CA ALA A 27 -13.89 -7.44 -22.88
C ALA A 27 -14.45 -6.82 -21.58
N PRO A 28 -15.06 -7.59 -20.66
CA PRO A 28 -15.58 -7.04 -19.40
C PRO A 28 -14.48 -6.49 -18.47
N LEU A 29 -13.28 -7.04 -18.57
CA LEU A 29 -12.14 -6.63 -17.74
C LEU A 29 -11.53 -5.31 -18.23
N ARG A 30 -11.49 -5.09 -19.56
CA ARG A 30 -10.90 -3.89 -20.19
C ARG A 30 -11.58 -2.60 -19.75
N GLU A 31 -12.90 -2.59 -19.74
CA GLU A 31 -13.66 -1.40 -19.35
C GLU A 31 -13.35 -0.99 -17.91
N THR A 32 -13.34 -1.98 -17.01
CA THR A 32 -13.02 -1.75 -15.60
C THR A 32 -11.57 -1.33 -15.41
N ALA A 33 -10.63 -1.98 -16.11
CA ALA A 33 -9.20 -1.66 -16.03
C ALA A 33 -8.87 -0.26 -16.55
N ALA A 34 -9.66 0.29 -17.47
CA ALA A 34 -9.51 1.66 -17.95
C ALA A 34 -9.81 2.70 -16.86
N ARG A 35 -10.71 2.40 -15.90
CA ARG A 35 -10.99 3.26 -14.74
C ARG A 35 -10.12 2.91 -13.53
N TYR A 36 -9.89 1.62 -13.29
CA TYR A 36 -9.15 1.09 -12.15
C TYR A 36 -8.09 0.10 -12.63
N PRO A 37 -6.85 0.56 -12.87
CA PRO A 37 -5.80 -0.25 -13.51
C PRO A 37 -5.56 -1.62 -12.85
N LEU A 38 -5.22 -2.60 -13.66
CA LEU A 38 -4.71 -3.91 -13.23
C LEU A 38 -3.22 -3.80 -12.92
N ARG A 39 -2.80 -4.31 -11.77
CA ARG A 39 -1.39 -4.58 -11.45
C ARG A 39 -1.35 -5.73 -10.45
N VAL A 40 -0.70 -6.83 -10.80
CA VAL A 40 -0.56 -8.00 -9.93
C VAL A 40 0.85 -8.54 -10.04
N THR A 41 1.55 -8.70 -8.92
CA THR A 41 2.90 -9.28 -8.90
C THR A 41 2.88 -10.73 -9.38
N PRO A 42 3.98 -11.25 -9.96
CA PRO A 42 4.07 -12.64 -10.38
C PRO A 42 3.75 -13.64 -9.25
N HIS A 43 4.22 -13.36 -8.02
CA HIS A 43 3.93 -14.18 -6.85
C HIS A 43 2.43 -14.27 -6.56
N TYR A 44 1.75 -13.12 -6.44
CA TYR A 44 0.32 -13.09 -6.11
C TYR A 44 -0.55 -13.61 -7.26
N LEU A 45 -0.13 -13.39 -8.51
CA LEU A 45 -0.75 -13.95 -9.70
C LEU A 45 -0.66 -15.49 -9.72
N GLY A 46 0.47 -16.04 -9.27
CA GLY A 46 0.70 -17.48 -9.14
C GLY A 46 -0.20 -18.17 -8.12
N MET A 47 -0.78 -17.41 -7.17
CA MET A 47 -1.72 -17.94 -6.20
C MET A 47 -3.12 -18.18 -6.78
N ILE A 48 -3.47 -17.65 -7.95
CA ILE A 48 -4.79 -17.86 -8.55
C ILE A 48 -4.88 -19.28 -9.10
N GLU A 49 -5.85 -20.06 -8.63
CA GLU A 49 -6.09 -21.44 -9.07
C GLU A 49 -7.14 -21.50 -10.19
N ALA A 50 -8.17 -20.66 -10.11
CA ALA A 50 -9.23 -20.60 -11.10
C ALA A 50 -9.86 -19.19 -11.18
N PRO A 51 -10.41 -18.80 -12.35
CA PRO A 51 -11.21 -17.59 -12.47
C PRO A 51 -12.32 -17.51 -11.41
N GLY A 52 -12.42 -16.37 -10.74
CA GLY A 52 -13.45 -16.12 -9.74
C GLY A 52 -13.17 -16.71 -8.35
N ASP A 53 -12.01 -17.33 -8.12
CA ASP A 53 -11.60 -17.78 -6.79
C ASP A 53 -11.33 -16.60 -5.81
N ALA A 54 -11.03 -16.92 -4.55
CA ALA A 54 -10.85 -15.91 -3.51
C ALA A 54 -9.66 -14.96 -3.75
N ILE A 55 -8.61 -15.40 -4.45
CA ILE A 55 -7.46 -14.55 -4.78
C ILE A 55 -7.79 -13.69 -6.00
N TRP A 56 -8.39 -14.28 -7.03
CA TRP A 56 -8.87 -13.60 -8.23
C TRP A 56 -9.72 -12.38 -7.88
N ARG A 57 -10.73 -12.56 -7.03
CA ARG A 57 -11.68 -11.49 -6.63
C ARG A 57 -10.99 -10.30 -5.96
N GLN A 58 -9.76 -10.47 -5.47
CA GLN A 58 -9.03 -9.42 -4.80
C GLN A 58 -8.15 -8.58 -5.73
N CYS A 59 -7.76 -9.10 -6.90
CA CYS A 59 -6.78 -8.43 -7.77
C CYS A 59 -7.20 -8.31 -9.25
N VAL A 60 -8.18 -9.08 -9.71
CA VAL A 60 -8.68 -9.02 -11.09
C VAL A 60 -9.91 -8.11 -11.20
N PRO A 61 -9.96 -7.16 -12.15
CA PRO A 61 -11.08 -6.25 -12.33
C PRO A 61 -12.44 -6.95 -12.46
N ASP A 62 -13.48 -6.36 -11.89
CA ASP A 62 -14.86 -6.80 -12.04
C ASP A 62 -15.75 -5.65 -12.54
N SER A 63 -16.61 -5.92 -13.53
CA SER A 63 -17.59 -4.95 -14.04
C SER A 63 -18.48 -4.33 -12.95
N ALA A 64 -18.70 -5.03 -11.83
CA ALA A 64 -19.42 -4.49 -10.68
C ALA A 64 -18.74 -3.25 -10.08
N GLU A 65 -17.43 -3.08 -10.26
CA GLU A 65 -16.69 -1.90 -9.81
C GLU A 65 -17.08 -0.62 -10.54
N LEU A 66 -17.73 -0.72 -11.70
CA LEU A 66 -18.22 0.42 -12.48
C LEU A 66 -19.62 0.87 -12.07
N GLN A 67 -20.27 0.15 -11.16
CA GLN A 67 -21.57 0.55 -10.64
C GLN A 67 -21.42 1.82 -9.80
N ASP A 68 -21.94 2.93 -10.33
CA ASP A 68 -21.89 4.24 -9.67
C ASP A 68 -23.14 4.41 -8.78
N ASP A 69 -23.01 4.04 -7.50
CA ASP A 69 -24.04 4.27 -6.49
C ASP A 69 -23.89 5.70 -5.93
N ALA A 70 -25.01 6.41 -5.75
CA ALA A 70 -25.00 7.80 -5.25
C ALA A 70 -24.34 7.98 -3.86
N ARG A 71 -24.12 6.90 -3.12
CA ARG A 71 -23.41 6.90 -1.83
C ARG A 71 -21.89 6.82 -1.97
N LEU A 72 -21.37 6.56 -3.17
CA LEU A 72 -19.93 6.50 -3.41
C LEU A 72 -19.32 7.91 -3.32
N CYS A 73 -18.12 7.97 -2.75
CA CYS A 73 -17.33 9.18 -2.61
C CYS A 73 -15.86 8.85 -2.92
N ALA A 74 -15.15 9.79 -3.54
CA ALA A 74 -13.71 9.65 -3.84
C ALA A 74 -12.83 9.62 -2.56
N ASP A 75 -13.33 10.20 -1.46
CA ASP A 75 -12.67 10.20 -0.15
C ASP A 75 -13.65 9.71 0.93
N PRO A 76 -13.94 8.40 0.98
CA PRO A 76 -14.99 7.84 1.84
C PRO A 76 -14.64 7.92 3.33
N LEU A 77 -13.37 8.17 3.67
CA LEU A 77 -12.89 8.33 5.05
C LEU A 77 -12.67 9.79 5.44
N ALA A 78 -12.97 10.73 4.55
CA ALA A 78 -12.73 12.16 4.72
C ALA A 78 -11.27 12.48 5.13
N GLU A 79 -10.29 11.77 4.56
CA GLU A 79 -8.88 11.95 4.84
C GLU A 79 -8.42 13.38 4.54
N SER A 80 -8.91 13.95 3.45
CA SER A 80 -8.62 15.34 3.05
C SER A 80 -9.09 16.36 4.09
N HIS A 81 -10.27 16.17 4.67
CA HIS A 81 -10.81 17.03 5.73
C HIS A 81 -9.99 16.94 7.03
N HIS A 82 -9.36 15.79 7.28
CA HIS A 82 -8.53 15.55 8.45
C HIS A 82 -7.02 15.75 8.17
N SER A 83 -6.66 16.46 7.10
CA SER A 83 -5.28 16.69 6.67
C SER A 83 -4.80 18.10 7.06
N PRO A 84 -4.16 18.29 8.23
CA PRO A 84 -3.69 19.61 8.65
C PRO A 84 -2.54 20.15 7.78
N VAL A 85 -1.73 19.23 7.26
CA VAL A 85 -0.64 19.47 6.30
C VAL A 85 -0.61 18.33 5.29
N ALA A 86 0.08 18.52 4.16
CA ALA A 86 0.21 17.49 3.14
C ALA A 86 0.85 16.22 3.72
N GLY A 87 0.34 15.05 3.34
CA GLY A 87 0.86 13.76 3.80
C GLY A 87 0.45 13.35 5.20
N VAL A 88 -0.12 14.23 6.03
CA VAL A 88 -0.57 13.88 7.40
C VAL A 88 -2.08 13.79 7.45
N VAL A 89 -2.62 12.67 7.94
CA VAL A 89 -4.05 12.57 8.30
C VAL A 89 -4.16 12.42 9.81
N HIS A 90 -4.68 13.44 10.48
CA HIS A 90 -4.80 13.49 11.94
C HIS A 90 -6.28 13.56 12.36
N ARG A 91 -6.91 12.38 12.42
CA ARG A 91 -8.31 12.21 12.84
C ARG A 91 -8.46 11.94 14.33
N HIS A 92 -7.47 11.27 14.93
CA HIS A 92 -7.52 10.79 16.30
C HIS A 92 -6.51 11.55 17.16
N ARG A 93 -6.89 11.91 18.39
CA ARG A 93 -6.10 12.76 19.28
C ARG A 93 -4.63 12.31 19.46
N ASP A 94 -4.40 11.00 19.51
CA ASP A 94 -3.14 10.39 19.93
C ASP A 94 -2.36 9.71 18.79
N ARG A 95 -2.87 9.76 17.56
CA ARG A 95 -2.23 9.10 16.42
C ARG A 95 -2.53 9.78 15.09
N ALA A 96 -1.55 9.77 14.21
CA ALA A 96 -1.68 10.29 12.85
C ALA A 96 -1.21 9.28 11.81
N LEU A 97 -1.80 9.35 10.62
CA LEU A 97 -1.26 8.67 9.44
C LEU A 97 -0.22 9.57 8.80
N LEU A 98 0.88 8.99 8.35
CA LEU A 98 1.82 9.60 7.42
C LEU A 98 1.74 8.85 6.08
N LEU A 99 1.23 9.53 5.05
CA LEU A 99 1.06 9.00 3.71
C LEU A 99 2.39 9.14 2.96
N VAL A 100 3.17 8.06 2.94
CA VAL A 100 4.57 8.08 2.46
C VAL A 100 4.76 7.45 1.08
N ALA A 101 3.72 6.82 0.54
CA ALA A 101 3.78 6.14 -0.74
C ALA A 101 2.44 6.28 -1.49
N GLY A 102 2.49 6.43 -2.81
CA GLY A 102 1.31 6.49 -3.67
C GLY A 102 1.06 5.26 -4.54
N ALA A 103 1.96 4.29 -4.50
CA ALA A 103 1.92 3.09 -5.32
C ALA A 103 1.75 1.83 -4.47
N CYS A 104 1.27 0.75 -5.09
CA CYS A 104 1.21 -0.59 -4.52
C CYS A 104 1.80 -1.62 -5.51
N PRO A 105 2.36 -2.74 -5.02
CA PRO A 105 2.88 -3.81 -5.87
C PRO A 105 1.75 -4.58 -6.56
N THR A 106 0.65 -4.80 -5.85
CA THR A 106 -0.61 -5.34 -6.38
C THR A 106 -1.75 -4.39 -6.03
N LEU A 107 -2.56 -4.03 -7.02
CA LEU A 107 -3.69 -3.13 -6.85
C LEU A 107 -4.94 -3.92 -6.43
N CYS A 108 -5.31 -3.82 -5.16
CA CYS A 108 -6.47 -4.52 -4.60
C CYS A 108 -7.79 -3.92 -5.13
N ARG A 109 -8.72 -4.77 -5.58
CA ARG A 109 -10.02 -4.34 -6.12
C ARG A 109 -10.94 -3.69 -5.08
N PHE A 110 -10.73 -4.03 -3.82
CA PHE A 110 -11.46 -3.46 -2.67
C PHE A 110 -10.78 -2.23 -2.06
N CYS A 111 -9.70 -1.70 -2.66
CA CYS A 111 -8.96 -0.58 -2.07
C CYS A 111 -9.82 0.70 -2.06
N PHE A 112 -10.07 1.26 -0.87
CA PHE A 112 -10.82 2.51 -0.74
C PHE A 112 -10.05 3.74 -1.27
N ARG A 113 -8.74 3.61 -1.52
CA ARG A 113 -7.88 4.63 -2.16
C ARG A 113 -7.67 4.38 -3.66
N LYS A 114 -8.33 3.39 -4.28
CA LYS A 114 -8.03 2.95 -5.66
C LYS A 114 -8.08 4.04 -6.74
N GLY A 115 -8.88 5.10 -6.54
CA GLY A 115 -8.95 6.26 -7.45
C GLY A 115 -7.86 7.32 -7.23
N ARG A 116 -7.00 7.15 -6.22
CA ARG A 116 -5.95 8.10 -5.82
C ARG A 116 -4.54 7.50 -5.91
N LEU A 117 -4.43 6.18 -6.06
CA LEU A 117 -3.13 5.50 -6.25
C LEU A 117 -2.56 5.84 -7.63
N ASP A 118 -1.23 5.96 -7.72
CA ASP A 118 -0.49 6.27 -8.95
C ASP A 118 -0.89 7.59 -9.65
N THR A 119 -1.61 8.50 -8.97
CA THR A 119 -1.98 9.83 -9.51
C THR A 119 -1.05 10.96 -9.05
N GLY A 120 -0.08 10.64 -8.20
CA GLY A 120 0.75 11.60 -7.48
C GLY A 120 0.06 12.23 -6.26
N ALA A 121 -1.20 11.86 -5.95
CA ALA A 121 -1.95 12.39 -4.81
C ALA A 121 -1.34 12.07 -3.43
N PHE A 122 -0.34 11.19 -3.38
CA PHE A 122 0.41 10.81 -2.18
C PHE A 122 1.91 11.08 -2.32
N ASP A 123 2.32 11.82 -3.35
CA ASP A 123 3.72 12.21 -3.51
C ASP A 123 4.07 13.19 -2.40
N LEU A 124 5.12 12.88 -1.64
CA LEU A 124 5.56 13.69 -0.52
C LEU A 124 6.97 14.25 -0.82
N PRO A 125 7.06 15.34 -1.61
CA PRO A 125 8.33 15.99 -1.91
C PRO A 125 9.03 16.43 -0.62
N PRO A 126 10.37 16.61 -0.63
CA PRO A 126 11.14 16.91 0.59
C PRO A 126 10.56 18.04 1.44
N SER A 127 10.13 19.14 0.83
CA SER A 127 9.55 20.28 1.57
C SER A 127 8.24 19.93 2.30
N GLN A 128 7.38 19.11 1.71
CA GLN A 128 6.14 18.66 2.34
C GLN A 128 6.41 17.59 3.40
N PHE A 129 7.45 16.77 3.20
CA PHE A 129 7.90 15.84 4.22
C PHE A 129 8.41 16.60 5.47
N ASP A 130 9.22 17.64 5.28
CA ASP A 130 9.71 18.47 6.39
C ASP A 130 8.55 19.15 7.13
N GLU A 131 7.54 19.65 6.39
CA GLU A 131 6.32 20.21 6.98
C GLU A 131 5.52 19.18 7.78
N ALA A 132 5.40 17.96 7.27
CA ALA A 132 4.75 16.84 7.97
C ALA A 132 5.48 16.49 9.29
N ILE A 133 6.81 16.39 9.25
CA ILE A 133 7.62 16.14 10.45
C ILE A 133 7.49 17.30 11.45
N ALA A 134 7.54 18.56 10.99
CA ALA A 134 7.38 19.73 11.85
C ALA A 134 6.00 19.76 12.52
N TYR A 135 4.94 19.37 11.82
CA TYR A 135 3.60 19.23 12.39
C TYR A 135 3.56 18.17 13.50
N LEU A 136 4.15 17.00 13.26
CA LEU A 136 4.20 15.91 14.25
C LEU A 136 5.02 16.32 15.49
N GLU A 137 6.13 17.04 15.30
CA GLU A 137 6.96 17.58 16.38
C GLU A 137 6.23 18.67 17.18
N ALA A 138 5.44 19.52 16.53
CA ALA A 138 4.65 20.56 17.20
C ALA A 138 3.40 20.02 17.93
N THR A 139 3.05 18.74 17.77
CA THR A 139 1.79 18.16 18.26
C THR A 139 2.04 17.06 19.32
N PRO A 140 2.34 17.42 20.58
CA PRO A 140 2.80 16.49 21.61
C PRO A 140 1.74 15.45 22.06
N GLN A 141 0.48 15.63 21.66
CA GLN A 141 -0.59 14.68 21.95
C GLN A 141 -0.49 13.42 21.08
N ILE A 142 0.12 13.51 19.88
CA ILE A 142 0.36 12.35 19.02
C ILE A 142 1.43 11.49 19.67
N ARG A 143 1.14 10.22 19.88
CA ARG A 143 2.07 9.22 20.45
C ARG A 143 2.43 8.14 19.45
N GLU A 144 1.56 7.92 18.46
CA GLU A 144 1.74 6.92 17.41
C GLU A 144 1.69 7.54 16.02
N VAL A 145 2.62 7.15 15.14
CA VAL A 145 2.59 7.50 13.71
C VAL A 145 2.45 6.24 12.87
N ILE A 146 1.47 6.22 11.97
CA ILE A 146 1.17 5.08 11.11
C ILE A 146 1.62 5.40 9.68
N LEU A 147 2.65 4.71 9.19
CA LEU A 147 3.06 4.78 7.80
C LEU A 147 2.05 4.03 6.93
N THR A 148 1.49 4.72 5.95
CA THR A 148 0.50 4.18 5.00
C THR A 148 0.50 5.00 3.70
N GLY A 149 -0.58 4.91 2.91
CA GLY A 149 -0.75 5.52 1.60
C GLY A 149 -1.23 4.46 0.63
N GLY A 150 -0.39 4.12 -0.35
CA GLY A 150 -0.38 2.82 -1.00
C GLY A 150 0.36 1.82 -0.12
N GLU A 151 1.60 1.49 -0.49
CA GLU A 151 2.45 0.52 0.19
C GLU A 151 3.77 1.15 0.67
N PRO A 152 3.93 1.43 1.97
CA PRO A 152 5.16 2.03 2.52
C PRO A 152 6.41 1.20 2.25
N LEU A 153 6.31 -0.13 2.25
CA LEU A 153 7.45 -1.00 2.02
C LEU A 153 7.89 -1.05 0.55
N LEU A 154 7.24 -0.33 -0.38
CA LEU A 154 7.81 -0.10 -1.70
C LEU A 154 8.89 0.98 -1.74
N LEU A 155 9.01 1.78 -0.68
CA LEU A 155 10.13 2.71 -0.55
C LEU A 155 11.45 1.93 -0.46
N GLY A 156 12.50 2.47 -1.07
CA GLY A 156 13.86 1.97 -0.88
C GLY A 156 14.28 2.09 0.59
N ASP A 157 15.17 1.20 1.03
CA ASP A 157 15.60 1.10 2.43
C ASP A 157 16.17 2.42 2.98
N GLU A 158 16.92 3.17 2.15
CA GLU A 158 17.45 4.49 2.51
C GLU A 158 16.31 5.47 2.89
N ARG A 159 15.33 5.65 2.00
CA ARG A 159 14.21 6.57 2.23
C ARG A 159 13.34 6.13 3.40
N LEU A 160 13.09 4.83 3.54
CA LEU A 160 12.35 4.30 4.69
C LEU A 160 13.12 4.56 6.00
N GLY A 161 14.44 4.36 5.98
CA GLY A 161 15.33 4.66 7.10
C GLY A 161 15.33 6.13 7.49
N ASP A 162 15.37 7.04 6.52
CA ASP A 162 15.28 8.49 6.77
C ASP A 162 13.98 8.87 7.47
N ILE A 163 12.85 8.29 7.02
CA ILE A 163 11.53 8.52 7.63
C ILE A 163 11.50 8.00 9.07
N LEU A 164 11.95 6.76 9.28
CA LEU A 164 11.98 6.14 10.61
C LEU A 164 12.91 6.89 11.56
N ALA A 165 14.07 7.35 11.08
CA ALA A 165 15.01 8.15 11.85
C ALA A 165 14.44 9.53 12.19
N ALA A 166 13.72 10.17 11.27
CA ALA A 166 13.04 11.44 11.53
C ALA A 166 11.99 11.31 12.62
N LEU A 167 11.14 10.28 12.53
CA LEU A 167 10.12 10.00 13.55
C LEU A 167 10.75 9.64 14.90
N GLY A 168 11.83 8.85 14.91
CA GLY A 168 12.53 8.46 16.13
C GLY A 168 13.24 9.62 16.86
N ARG A 169 13.45 10.77 16.20
CA ARG A 169 13.97 11.99 16.86
C ARG A 169 12.89 12.76 17.63
N ILE A 170 11.62 12.50 17.37
CA ILE A 170 10.51 13.20 18.03
C ILE A 170 10.22 12.54 19.38
N ALA A 171 10.60 13.22 20.46
CA ALA A 171 10.63 12.65 21.81
C ALA A 171 9.29 12.10 22.33
N HIS A 172 8.16 12.62 21.86
CA HIS A 172 6.81 12.18 22.26
C HIS A 172 6.21 11.08 21.37
N ILE A 173 6.87 10.68 20.29
CA ILE A 173 6.43 9.55 19.47
C ILE A 173 6.96 8.26 20.10
N ASP A 174 6.05 7.51 20.74
CA ASP A 174 6.36 6.25 21.41
C ASP A 174 6.42 5.08 20.43
N LEU A 175 5.67 5.18 19.32
CA LEU A 175 5.41 4.06 18.44
C LEU A 175 5.29 4.47 16.97
N VAL A 176 5.91 3.69 16.10
CA VAL A 176 5.64 3.71 14.66
C VAL A 176 4.92 2.43 14.26
N ARG A 177 3.90 2.53 13.42
CA ARG A 177 3.24 1.37 12.82
C ARG A 177 3.34 1.44 11.31
N ILE A 178 3.70 0.34 10.67
CA ILE A 178 3.68 0.23 9.21
C ILE A 178 2.49 -0.63 8.80
N HIS A 179 1.57 -0.07 8.03
CA HIS A 179 0.51 -0.83 7.39
C HIS A 179 1.02 -1.32 6.04
N THR A 180 1.08 -2.64 5.86
CA THR A 180 1.66 -3.24 4.66
C THR A 180 0.89 -4.48 4.23
N ARG A 181 0.94 -4.77 2.94
CA ARG A 181 0.51 -6.05 2.37
C ARG A 181 1.69 -6.82 1.77
N VAL A 182 2.91 -6.28 1.84
CA VAL A 182 4.10 -6.86 1.20
C VAL A 182 4.34 -8.33 1.50
N PRO A 183 4.28 -8.81 2.76
CA PRO A 183 4.49 -10.24 3.03
C PRO A 183 3.54 -11.18 2.27
N VAL A 184 2.37 -10.69 1.87
CA VAL A 184 1.37 -11.44 1.10
C VAL A 184 1.59 -11.31 -0.40
N VAL A 185 1.84 -10.10 -0.90
CA VAL A 185 1.81 -9.83 -2.35
C VAL A 185 3.20 -9.74 -2.98
N LEU A 186 4.25 -9.53 -2.20
CA LEU A 186 5.63 -9.38 -2.67
C LEU A 186 6.61 -9.82 -1.56
N PRO A 187 6.56 -11.08 -1.09
CA PRO A 187 7.36 -11.54 0.06
C PRO A 187 8.86 -11.32 -0.14
N ALA A 188 9.37 -11.39 -1.38
CA ALA A 188 10.77 -11.11 -1.72
C ALA A 188 11.27 -9.72 -1.27
N ARG A 189 10.38 -8.76 -0.96
CA ARG A 189 10.75 -7.45 -0.42
C ARG A 189 11.19 -7.52 1.05
N MET A 190 10.82 -8.58 1.76
CA MET A 190 11.25 -8.86 3.15
C MET A 190 12.70 -9.38 3.17
N THR A 191 13.64 -8.55 2.70
CA THR A 191 15.07 -8.86 2.69
C THR A 191 15.66 -8.75 4.10
N ASP A 192 16.78 -9.43 4.36
CA ASP A 192 17.52 -9.31 5.62
C ASP A 192 17.86 -7.84 5.94
N ASP A 193 18.28 -7.07 4.94
CA ASP A 193 18.58 -5.63 5.07
C ASP A 193 17.36 -4.83 5.54
N LEU A 194 16.16 -5.13 5.00
CA LEU A 194 14.92 -4.48 5.44
C LEU A 194 14.60 -4.88 6.88
N VAL A 195 14.70 -6.17 7.20
CA VAL A 195 14.42 -6.68 8.55
C VAL A 195 15.36 -6.02 9.57
N ASP A 196 16.65 -5.90 9.25
CA ASP A 196 17.63 -5.23 10.10
C ASP A 196 17.36 -3.73 10.24
N LEU A 197 16.98 -3.05 9.16
CA LEU A 197 16.54 -1.65 9.21
C LEU A 197 15.35 -1.47 10.16
N LEU A 198 14.32 -2.31 10.03
CA LEU A 198 13.12 -2.24 10.85
C LEU A 198 13.44 -2.56 12.32
N ARG A 199 14.30 -3.54 12.58
CA ARG A 199 14.76 -3.91 13.93
C ARG A 199 15.55 -2.79 14.61
N GLY A 200 16.33 -2.02 13.85
CA GLY A 200 17.13 -0.90 14.34
C GLY A 200 16.33 0.39 14.60
N SER A 201 15.05 0.43 14.26
CA SER A 201 14.21 1.63 14.37
C SER A 201 13.59 1.84 15.75
N ALA A 202 12.86 2.95 15.94
CA ALA A 202 12.01 3.17 17.12
C ALA A 202 11.02 1.99 17.31
N PRO A 203 10.40 1.80 18.50
CA PRO A 203 9.42 0.74 18.69
C PRO A 203 8.42 0.69 17.53
N LEU A 204 8.37 -0.45 16.84
CA LEU A 204 7.71 -0.57 15.55
C LEU A 204 6.81 -1.81 15.52
N TYR A 205 5.58 -1.63 15.02
CA TYR A 205 4.69 -2.74 14.65
C TYR A 205 4.47 -2.78 13.14
N LEU A 206 4.55 -3.98 12.56
CA LEU A 206 4.01 -4.25 11.22
C LEU A 206 2.57 -4.74 11.36
N MET A 207 1.66 -4.11 10.63
CA MET A 207 0.28 -4.56 10.48
C MET A 207 0.12 -5.13 9.07
N ILE A 208 -0.03 -6.44 8.98
CA ILE A 208 -0.08 -7.17 7.71
C ILE A 208 -1.54 -7.38 7.28
N HIS A 209 -1.86 -7.02 6.05
CA HIS A 209 -3.21 -7.20 5.49
C HIS A 209 -3.39 -8.56 4.80
N VAL A 210 -3.94 -9.53 5.55
CA VAL A 210 -4.36 -10.85 5.04
C VAL A 210 -5.88 -10.93 4.96
N ASN A 211 -6.42 -11.44 3.85
CA ASN A 211 -7.87 -11.63 3.64
C ASN A 211 -8.29 -13.10 3.54
N HIS A 212 -7.38 -14.01 3.15
CA HIS A 212 -7.73 -15.40 2.90
C HIS A 212 -6.62 -16.36 3.34
N PRO A 213 -6.92 -17.56 3.89
CA PRO A 213 -5.89 -18.50 4.33
C PRO A 213 -4.86 -18.91 3.27
N ARG A 214 -5.25 -18.92 1.98
CA ARG A 214 -4.32 -19.19 0.85
C ARG A 214 -3.22 -18.14 0.69
N GLU A 215 -3.37 -16.96 1.31
CA GLU A 215 -2.34 -15.92 1.33
C GLU A 215 -1.24 -16.20 2.37
N LEU A 216 -1.46 -17.17 3.27
CA LEU A 216 -0.47 -17.64 4.24
C LEU A 216 0.38 -18.74 3.61
N THR A 217 1.17 -18.38 2.59
CA THR A 217 2.05 -19.31 1.88
C THR A 217 3.33 -19.62 2.68
N ALA A 218 4.19 -20.49 2.15
CA ALA A 218 5.50 -20.73 2.74
C ALA A 218 6.34 -19.44 2.72
N GLU A 219 6.34 -18.72 1.60
CA GLU A 219 7.04 -17.44 1.45
C GLU A 219 6.50 -16.32 2.34
N PHE A 220 5.24 -16.40 2.81
CA PHE A 220 4.70 -15.51 3.83
C PHE A 220 5.26 -15.82 5.22
N ALA A 221 5.48 -17.11 5.51
CA ALA A 221 5.89 -17.59 6.82
C ALA A 221 7.41 -17.47 7.05
N ASP A 222 8.19 -17.54 5.97
CA ASP A 222 9.63 -17.32 5.93
C ASP A 222 9.99 -15.84 6.15
#